data_AF-A0A969Y6H7-F1
#
_entry.id   AF-A0A969Y6H7-F1
#
_cell.length_a   1.000
_cell.length_b   1.000
_cell.length_c   1.000
_cell.angle_alpha   90.00
_cell.angle_beta   90.00
_cell.angle_gamma   90.00
#
_symmetry.space_group_name_H-M   'P 1'
#
loop_
_entity.id
_entity.type
_entity.pdbx_description
1 polymer ?
#
loop_
_entity_poly.entity_id
_entity_poly.type
_entity_poly.pdbx_seq_one_letter_code
_entity_poly.pdbx_strand_id
1 'polypeptide(L)'
;MSTSSRNNQTTPGPDDFWSWLKSIEQLRKEGGMRFLRNFGKAVFWQGLGRLVQVVGLAYALRCLGPEKIGLSGTVIVAATYGQLALDFGLDLVSVRHVASGTARLDAVLPAMFSLRFLVGMLAGGLWLLLVALLPMDSTTRQVWMMGAAYLWVLTLSCSWYYQATERMHQFSLIQNSTSIAVSICYLVFFRPGQAAGSDLLVMLILTALVTGAVWWHVQREQRIRLFRFESLALARSLLREGRPMWCFNLCYTALSSMGLPLCYALLSDRDGGHYRAAGAFAAALQMFLVYLSLMLYPRVVAWRTSAPEQFRTRIHLVVAGVLAVGLVVFAGLWFTRMPIMRLLGGRDFLAAAPLLPVLVAGKFVAIASGVVIWALLAGKRDWAAARCCAPVVIGGFALNWWLIPLYGVRAAAWLNCGMELALLVFCLAAFVRSERHRTVEQ
;
A
#
# COMPACT_ATOMS: atom_id res chain seq x y z
N MET A 1 -65.92 21.65 3.55
CA MET A 1 -65.18 22.78 4.17
C MET A 1 -63.70 22.51 4.03
N SER A 2 -63.04 23.27 3.16
CA SER A 2 -61.62 23.21 2.83
C SER A 2 -60.81 24.13 3.74
N THR A 3 -59.67 23.68 4.24
CA THR A 3 -58.65 24.56 4.83
C THR A 3 -57.26 24.21 4.28
N SER A 4 -56.79 25.08 3.38
CA SER A 4 -55.43 25.14 2.87
C SER A 4 -54.53 25.90 3.85
N SER A 5 -53.43 25.30 4.31
CA SER A 5 -52.35 26.02 5.00
C SER A 5 -51.39 26.61 3.97
N ARG A 6 -51.38 27.95 3.85
CA ARG A 6 -50.37 28.70 3.10
C ARG A 6 -49.09 28.79 3.94
N ASN A 7 -48.03 28.18 3.41
CA ASN A 7 -46.66 28.31 3.90
C ASN A 7 -46.11 29.68 3.44
N ASN A 8 -45.85 30.59 4.37
CA ASN A 8 -45.30 31.91 4.08
C ASN A 8 -43.77 31.81 4.00
N GLN A 9 -43.23 31.65 2.79
CA GLN A 9 -41.80 31.85 2.52
C GLN A 9 -41.54 33.36 2.42
N THR A 10 -40.99 33.94 3.48
CA THR A 10 -40.40 35.29 3.42
C THR A 10 -39.11 35.21 2.62
N THR A 11 -39.08 35.88 1.46
CA THR A 11 -37.88 36.11 0.66
C THR A 11 -36.85 36.92 1.45
N PRO A 12 -35.56 36.53 1.50
CA PRO A 12 -34.54 37.34 2.16
C PRO A 12 -34.33 38.64 1.37
N GLY A 13 -34.26 39.77 2.09
CA GLY A 13 -33.87 41.04 1.50
C GLY A 13 -32.43 41.04 0.98
N PRO A 14 -32.06 41.96 0.07
CA PRO A 14 -30.75 41.97 -0.59
C PRO A 14 -29.57 42.00 0.40
N ASP A 15 -29.72 42.62 1.58
CA ASP A 15 -28.64 42.70 2.59
C ASP A 15 -28.41 41.37 3.35
N ASP A 16 -29.46 40.55 3.52
CA ASP A 16 -29.37 39.20 4.12
C ASP A 16 -28.78 38.17 3.15
N PHE A 17 -28.96 38.38 1.84
CA PHE A 17 -28.36 37.52 0.83
C PHE A 17 -26.84 37.64 0.80
N TRP A 18 -26.30 38.86 0.90
CA TRP A 18 -24.85 39.10 0.89
C TRP A 18 -24.16 38.66 2.18
N SER A 19 -24.82 38.76 3.33
CA SER A 19 -24.31 38.26 4.61
C SER A 19 -24.30 36.72 4.66
N TRP A 20 -25.33 36.08 4.10
CA TRP A 20 -25.42 34.63 3.93
C TRP A 20 -24.37 34.08 2.95
N LEU A 21 -24.16 34.74 1.81
CA LEU A 21 -23.10 34.39 0.85
C LEU A 21 -21.70 34.49 1.47
N LYS A 22 -21.42 35.58 2.22
CA LYS A 22 -20.16 35.73 2.95
C LYS A 22 -19.99 34.65 4.02
N SER A 23 -21.05 34.30 4.74
CA SER A 23 -21.05 33.21 5.73
C SER A 23 -20.74 31.85 5.10
N ILE A 24 -21.34 31.53 3.95
CA ILE A 24 -21.04 30.28 3.20
C ILE A 24 -19.61 30.28 2.68
N GLU A 25 -19.13 31.41 2.17
CA GLU A 25 -17.77 31.52 1.64
C GLU A 25 -16.72 31.44 2.76
N GLN A 26 -17.05 31.98 3.94
CA GLN A 26 -16.24 31.94 5.15
C GLN A 26 -16.27 30.55 5.80
N LEU A 27 -17.41 29.86 5.84
CA LEU A 27 -17.52 28.45 6.24
C LEU A 27 -16.79 27.51 5.28
N ARG A 28 -16.82 27.80 3.97
CA ARG A 28 -16.05 27.06 2.95
C ARG A 28 -14.55 27.29 3.08
N LYS A 29 -14.11 28.54 3.35
CA LYS A 29 -12.71 28.87 3.63
C LYS A 29 -12.24 28.27 4.95
N GLU A 30 -13.02 28.36 6.02
CA GLU A 30 -12.70 27.81 7.33
C GLU A 30 -12.72 26.28 7.35
N GLY A 31 -13.69 25.65 6.69
CA GLY A 31 -13.74 24.19 6.53
C GLY A 31 -12.55 23.67 5.72
N GLY A 32 -12.21 24.36 4.61
CA GLY A 32 -11.02 24.06 3.82
C GLY A 32 -9.72 24.25 4.59
N MET A 33 -9.61 25.31 5.41
CA MET A 33 -8.40 25.65 6.16
C MET A 33 -8.23 24.80 7.43
N ARG A 34 -9.33 24.41 8.10
CA ARG A 34 -9.32 23.42 9.19
C ARG A 34 -8.97 22.02 8.65
N PHE A 35 -9.52 21.64 7.50
CA PHE A 35 -9.13 20.40 6.82
C PHE A 35 -7.65 20.42 6.44
N LEU A 36 -7.15 21.49 5.82
CA LEU A 36 -5.75 21.63 5.43
C LEU A 36 -4.81 21.63 6.66
N ARG A 37 -5.21 22.25 7.77
CA ARG A 37 -4.44 22.26 9.03
C ARG A 37 -4.40 20.89 9.69
N ASN A 38 -5.54 20.21 9.79
CA ASN A 38 -5.61 18.86 10.38
C ASN A 38 -4.91 17.82 9.49
N PHE A 39 -5.01 17.99 8.17
CA PHE A 39 -4.30 17.19 7.18
C PHE A 39 -2.79 17.44 7.24
N GLY A 40 -2.35 18.70 7.30
CA GLY A 40 -0.94 19.06 7.43
C GLY A 40 -0.32 18.47 8.69
N LYS A 41 -1.06 18.48 9.80
CA LYS A 41 -0.65 17.77 11.04
C LYS A 41 -0.53 16.27 10.82
N ALA A 42 -1.49 15.63 10.17
CA ALA A 42 -1.46 14.18 9.91
C ALA A 42 -0.28 13.79 9.00
N VAL A 43 -0.03 14.54 7.93
CA VAL A 43 1.13 14.35 7.03
C VAL A 43 2.43 14.59 7.76
N PHE A 44 2.52 15.61 8.62
CA PHE A 44 3.71 15.88 9.41
C PHE A 44 4.03 14.71 10.36
N TRP A 45 3.05 14.23 11.12
CA TRP A 45 3.24 13.10 12.05
C TRP A 45 3.56 11.79 11.33
N GLN A 46 2.88 11.49 10.23
CA GLN A 46 3.18 10.33 9.39
C GLN A 46 4.58 10.44 8.77
N GLY A 47 4.94 11.61 8.23
CA GLY A 47 6.25 11.88 7.66
C GLY A 47 7.37 11.70 8.69
N LEU A 48 7.21 12.25 9.90
CA LEU A 48 8.19 12.13 10.96
C LEU A 48 8.42 10.67 11.37
N GLY A 49 7.35 9.89 11.56
CA GLY A 49 7.46 8.45 11.89
C GLY A 49 8.19 7.65 10.80
N ARG A 50 7.96 7.98 9.52
CA ARG A 50 8.65 7.34 8.40
C ARG A 50 10.10 7.78 8.25
N LEU A 51 10.43 9.03 8.56
CA LEU A 51 11.83 9.47 8.60
C LEU A 51 12.63 8.69 9.65
N VAL A 52 12.05 8.47 10.83
CA VAL A 52 12.66 7.60 11.86
C VAL A 52 12.85 6.18 11.34
N GLN A 53 11.85 5.64 10.62
CA GLN A 53 11.94 4.33 9.97
C GLN A 53 13.09 4.23 8.95
N VAL A 54 13.26 5.26 8.13
CA VAL A 54 14.35 5.35 7.15
C VAL A 54 15.71 5.37 7.84
N VAL A 55 15.85 6.12 8.94
CA VAL A 55 17.09 6.18 9.72
C VAL A 55 17.42 4.83 10.35
N GLY A 56 16.44 4.19 10.99
CA GLY A 56 16.62 2.85 11.56
C GLY A 56 17.03 1.82 10.52
N LEU A 57 16.37 1.83 9.36
CA LEU A 57 16.73 0.94 8.25
C LEU A 57 18.11 1.26 7.68
N ALA A 58 18.45 2.53 7.49
CA ALA A 58 19.76 2.96 7.01
C ALA A 58 20.90 2.51 7.94
N TYR A 59 20.66 2.49 9.25
CA TYR A 59 21.61 1.91 10.21
C TYR A 59 21.68 0.39 10.10
N ALA A 60 20.53 -0.30 10.03
CA ALA A 60 20.49 -1.76 9.87
C ALA A 60 21.19 -2.24 8.59
N LEU A 61 21.04 -1.53 7.47
CA LEU A 61 21.74 -1.80 6.21
C LEU A 61 23.27 -1.84 6.41
N ARG A 62 23.82 -0.87 7.14
CA ARG A 62 25.26 -0.78 7.42
C ARG A 62 25.77 -1.91 8.32
N CYS A 63 24.94 -2.35 9.27
CA CYS A 63 25.34 -3.40 10.20
C CYS A 63 25.34 -4.79 9.56
N LEU A 64 24.38 -5.05 8.67
CA LEU A 64 24.16 -6.35 8.05
C LEU A 64 24.90 -6.55 6.73
N GLY A 65 25.08 -5.47 5.96
CA GLY A 65 25.60 -5.56 4.59
C GLY A 65 24.56 -6.08 3.59
N PRO A 66 24.91 -6.10 2.29
CA PRO A 66 23.95 -6.36 1.21
C PRO A 66 23.44 -7.81 1.20
N GLU A 67 24.29 -8.82 1.40
CA GLU A 67 23.90 -10.24 1.30
C GLU A 67 22.82 -10.62 2.33
N LYS A 68 23.06 -10.31 3.61
CA LYS A 68 22.14 -10.63 4.71
C LYS A 68 20.79 -9.90 4.57
N ILE A 69 20.82 -8.65 4.08
CA ILE A 69 19.62 -7.86 3.79
C ILE A 69 18.88 -8.39 2.57
N GLY A 70 19.59 -8.87 1.55
CA GLY A 70 18.97 -9.51 0.39
C GLY A 70 18.14 -10.71 0.81
N LEU A 71 18.74 -11.63 1.58
CA LEU A 71 18.09 -12.83 2.10
C LEU A 71 16.83 -12.51 2.92
N SER A 72 16.94 -11.70 3.98
CA SER A 72 15.76 -11.38 4.80
C SER A 72 14.72 -10.57 4.03
N GLY A 73 15.15 -9.81 3.02
CA GLY A 73 14.29 -9.02 2.15
C GLY A 73 13.38 -9.88 1.30
N THR A 74 13.97 -10.89 0.67
CA THR A 74 13.25 -11.88 -0.13
C THR A 74 12.24 -12.63 0.72
N VAL A 75 12.61 -13.03 1.94
CA VAL A 75 11.69 -13.71 2.87
C VAL A 75 10.51 -12.80 3.26
N ILE A 76 10.76 -11.51 3.55
CA ILE A 76 9.70 -10.54 3.85
C ILE A 76 8.74 -10.38 2.66
N VAL A 77 9.26 -10.25 1.45
CA VAL A 77 8.43 -10.10 0.23
C VAL A 77 7.64 -11.38 -0.05
N ALA A 78 8.25 -12.55 0.09
CA ALA A 78 7.56 -13.82 -0.06
C ALA A 78 6.44 -13.99 0.99
N ALA A 79 6.67 -13.60 2.25
CA ALA A 79 5.65 -13.60 3.30
C ALA A 79 4.53 -12.60 3.02
N THR A 80 4.86 -11.44 2.42
CA THR A 80 3.87 -10.44 1.99
C THR A 80 2.99 -10.98 0.85
N TYR A 81 3.57 -11.67 -0.14
CA TYR A 81 2.81 -12.36 -1.18
C TYR A 81 1.90 -13.45 -0.61
N GLY A 82 2.43 -14.23 0.34
CA GLY A 82 1.64 -15.21 1.07
C GLY A 82 0.45 -14.55 1.77
N GLN A 83 0.67 -13.51 2.58
CA GLN A 83 -0.41 -12.82 3.29
C GLN A 83 -1.47 -12.29 2.33
N LEU A 84 -1.06 -11.69 1.21
CA LEU A 84 -2.00 -11.17 0.22
C LEU A 84 -2.81 -12.28 -0.47
N ALA A 85 -2.19 -13.43 -0.75
CA ALA A 85 -2.89 -14.59 -1.27
C ALA A 85 -3.95 -15.11 -0.29
N LEU A 86 -3.69 -15.04 1.02
CA LEU A 86 -4.59 -15.50 2.08
C LEU A 86 -5.62 -14.44 2.52
N ASP A 87 -5.44 -13.18 2.14
CA ASP A 87 -6.37 -12.11 2.49
C ASP A 87 -7.68 -12.18 1.70
N PHE A 88 -7.63 -12.69 0.46
CA PHE A 88 -8.79 -12.86 -0.44
C PHE A 88 -9.69 -11.60 -0.60
N GLY A 89 -9.17 -10.40 -0.32
CA GLY A 89 -9.93 -9.15 -0.37
C GLY A 89 -10.95 -9.00 0.76
N LEU A 90 -10.84 -9.81 1.81
CA LEU A 90 -11.76 -9.85 2.94
C LEU A 90 -11.78 -8.53 3.71
N ASP A 91 -10.65 -7.84 3.82
CA ASP A 91 -10.56 -6.55 4.50
C ASP A 91 -11.55 -5.53 3.89
N LEU A 92 -11.57 -5.38 2.56
CA LEU A 92 -12.44 -4.40 1.90
C LEU A 92 -13.93 -4.76 2.03
N VAL A 93 -14.27 -6.03 1.80
CA VAL A 93 -15.67 -6.48 1.84
C VAL A 93 -16.23 -6.39 3.25
N SER A 94 -15.43 -6.74 4.26
CA SER A 94 -15.81 -6.65 5.67
C SER A 94 -16.03 -5.20 6.09
N VAL A 95 -15.14 -4.29 5.69
CA VAL A 95 -15.33 -2.84 5.93
C VAL A 95 -16.63 -2.35 5.31
N ARG A 96 -16.93 -2.74 4.07
CA ARG A 96 -18.17 -2.34 3.38
C ARG A 96 -19.42 -2.83 4.11
N HIS A 97 -19.47 -4.09 4.52
CA HIS A 97 -20.65 -4.66 5.17
C HIS A 97 -20.88 -4.12 6.58
N VAL A 98 -19.81 -3.91 7.33
CA VAL A 98 -19.91 -3.34 8.69
C VAL A 98 -20.28 -1.87 8.63
N ALA A 99 -19.64 -1.07 7.76
CA ALA A 99 -19.92 0.35 7.64
C ALA A 99 -21.33 0.64 7.08
N SER A 100 -21.87 -0.23 6.22
CA SER A 100 -23.24 -0.13 5.71
C SER A 100 -24.30 -0.73 6.65
N GLY A 101 -23.89 -1.35 7.76
CA GLY A 101 -24.78 -1.99 8.73
C GLY A 101 -25.42 -3.30 8.24
N THR A 102 -25.02 -3.82 7.06
CA THR A 102 -25.57 -5.08 6.51
C THR A 102 -25.02 -6.32 7.21
N ALA A 103 -23.88 -6.21 7.89
CA ALA A 103 -23.36 -7.25 8.77
C ALA A 103 -22.97 -6.67 10.13
N ARG A 104 -23.27 -7.43 11.19
CA ARG A 104 -22.88 -7.05 12.54
C ARG A 104 -21.43 -7.43 12.83
N LEU A 105 -20.75 -6.53 13.53
CA LEU A 105 -19.34 -6.67 13.88
C LEU A 105 -19.06 -7.90 14.77
N ASP A 106 -20.02 -8.28 15.61
CA ASP A 106 -19.97 -9.44 16.50
C ASP A 106 -19.94 -10.80 15.76
N ALA A 107 -20.47 -10.84 14.53
CA ALA A 107 -20.45 -12.00 13.65
C ALA A 107 -19.20 -12.00 12.75
N VAL A 108 -18.80 -10.83 12.24
CA VAL A 108 -17.67 -10.70 11.29
C VAL A 108 -16.31 -10.88 11.99
N LEU A 109 -16.13 -10.34 13.20
CA LEU A 109 -14.85 -10.43 13.91
C LEU A 109 -14.40 -11.88 14.18
N PRO A 110 -15.23 -12.77 14.75
CA PRO A 110 -14.85 -14.15 14.97
C PRO A 110 -14.65 -14.92 13.66
N ALA A 111 -15.42 -14.61 12.62
CA ALA A 111 -15.30 -15.21 11.29
C ALA A 111 -13.94 -14.92 10.66
N MET A 112 -13.54 -13.64 10.69
CA MET A 112 -12.27 -13.18 10.18
C MET A 112 -11.10 -13.78 10.96
N PHE A 113 -11.16 -13.74 12.29
CA PHE A 113 -10.09 -14.30 13.12
C PHE A 113 -9.94 -15.80 12.89
N SER A 114 -11.04 -16.57 12.98
CA SER A 114 -11.01 -18.02 12.83
C SER A 114 -10.52 -18.44 11.44
N LEU A 115 -11.00 -17.80 10.38
CA LEU A 115 -10.56 -18.10 9.01
C LEU A 115 -9.07 -17.79 8.83
N ARG A 116 -8.62 -16.59 9.23
CA ARG A 116 -7.21 -16.17 9.08
C ARG A 116 -6.26 -17.03 9.90
N PHE A 117 -6.68 -17.41 11.11
CA PHE A 117 -5.91 -18.30 11.95
C PHE A 117 -5.72 -19.67 11.30
N LEU A 118 -6.80 -20.28 10.80
CA LEU A 118 -6.76 -21.60 10.15
C LEU A 118 -5.97 -21.57 8.85
N VAL A 119 -6.29 -20.64 7.96
CA VAL A 119 -5.64 -20.50 6.65
C VAL A 119 -4.17 -20.12 6.81
N GLY A 120 -3.85 -19.23 7.75
CA GLY A 120 -2.48 -18.87 8.10
C GLY A 120 -1.69 -20.04 8.66
N MET A 121 -2.30 -20.87 9.53
CA MET A 121 -1.63 -22.06 10.08
C MET A 121 -1.34 -23.09 8.99
N LEU A 122 -2.30 -23.33 8.09
CA LEU A 122 -2.13 -24.23 6.95
C LEU A 122 -1.03 -23.74 5.99
N ALA A 123 -1.04 -22.44 5.65
CA ALA A 123 -0.03 -21.85 4.78
C ALA A 123 1.36 -21.84 5.44
N GLY A 124 1.45 -21.54 6.73
CA GLY A 124 2.70 -21.62 7.50
C GLY A 124 3.23 -23.05 7.57
N GLY A 125 2.37 -24.05 7.79
CA GLY A 125 2.74 -25.46 7.75
C GLY A 125 3.26 -25.91 6.39
N LEU A 126 2.58 -25.51 5.30
CA LEU A 126 3.03 -25.77 3.93
C LEU A 126 4.38 -25.09 3.65
N TRP A 127 4.56 -23.85 4.10
CA TRP A 127 5.82 -23.13 3.97
C TRP A 127 6.96 -23.87 4.69
N LEU A 128 6.75 -24.29 5.94
CA LEU A 128 7.75 -25.06 6.70
C LEU A 128 8.09 -26.39 6.03
N LEU A 129 7.09 -27.08 5.48
CA LEU A 129 7.30 -28.29 4.70
C LEU A 129 8.17 -28.02 3.46
N LEU A 130 7.89 -26.97 2.70
CA LEU A 130 8.70 -26.58 1.54
C LEU A 130 10.15 -26.24 1.95
N VAL A 131 10.34 -25.51 3.04
CA VAL A 131 11.68 -25.18 3.57
C VAL A 131 12.44 -26.42 4.03
N ALA A 132 11.75 -27.44 4.56
CA ALA A 132 12.36 -28.71 4.94
C ALA A 132 12.76 -29.58 3.74
N LEU A 133 12.00 -29.52 2.64
CA LEU A 133 12.24 -30.31 1.43
C LEU A 133 13.26 -29.69 0.48
N LEU A 134 13.40 -28.37 0.47
CA LEU A 134 14.31 -27.68 -0.43
C LEU A 134 15.77 -27.73 0.07
N PRO A 135 16.75 -27.97 -0.82
CA PRO A 135 18.16 -27.95 -0.45
C PRO A 135 18.59 -26.50 -0.17
N MET A 136 18.77 -26.18 1.11
CA MET A 136 19.23 -24.87 1.58
C MET A 136 20.33 -25.03 2.64
N ASP A 137 21.27 -24.08 2.67
CA ASP A 137 22.24 -23.97 3.76
C ASP A 137 21.53 -23.68 5.10
N SER A 138 22.23 -23.95 6.22
CA SER A 138 21.64 -23.86 7.55
C SER A 138 21.17 -22.45 7.92
N THR A 139 21.89 -21.41 7.47
CA THR A 139 21.57 -20.02 7.80
C THR A 139 20.35 -19.56 7.02
N THR A 140 20.34 -19.77 5.70
CA THR A 140 19.19 -19.48 4.83
C THR A 140 17.94 -20.20 5.33
N ARG A 141 18.05 -21.49 5.67
CA ARG A 141 16.94 -22.27 6.22
C ARG A 141 16.35 -21.64 7.47
N GLN A 142 17.19 -21.18 8.41
CA GLN A 142 16.72 -20.50 9.62
C GLN A 142 15.93 -19.23 9.32
N VAL A 143 16.44 -18.38 8.41
CA VAL A 143 15.73 -17.14 8.02
C VAL A 143 14.40 -17.46 7.32
N TRP A 144 14.37 -18.47 6.45
CA TRP A 144 13.13 -18.90 5.79
C TRP A 144 12.11 -19.53 6.74
N MET A 145 12.55 -20.22 7.80
CA MET A 145 11.65 -20.69 8.87
C MET A 145 11.03 -19.52 9.66
N MET A 146 11.81 -18.46 9.96
CA MET A 146 11.26 -17.24 10.56
C MET A 146 10.21 -16.59 9.64
N GLY A 147 10.38 -16.71 8.33
CA GLY A 147 9.41 -16.28 7.32
C GLY A 147 8.02 -16.90 7.49
N ALA A 148 7.93 -18.19 7.85
CA ALA A 148 6.64 -18.86 8.10
C ALA A 148 5.90 -18.25 9.29
N ALA A 149 6.62 -17.98 10.40
CA ALA A 149 6.06 -17.30 11.56
C ALA A 149 5.64 -15.86 11.22
N TYR A 150 6.43 -15.17 10.40
CA TYR A 150 6.11 -13.81 9.94
C TYR A 150 4.86 -13.77 9.07
N LEU A 151 4.73 -14.69 8.11
CA LEU A 151 3.53 -14.87 7.30
C LEU A 151 2.29 -15.08 8.18
N TRP A 152 2.39 -15.94 9.20
CA TRP A 152 1.28 -16.20 10.11
C TRP A 152 0.82 -14.95 10.86
N VAL A 153 1.78 -14.19 11.41
CA VAL A 153 1.50 -12.92 12.10
C VAL A 153 0.88 -11.89 11.15
N LEU A 154 1.41 -11.76 9.93
CA LEU A 154 0.87 -10.84 8.92
C LEU A 154 -0.57 -11.21 8.53
N THR A 155 -0.86 -12.50 8.39
CA THR A 155 -2.20 -13.00 8.05
C THR A 155 -3.23 -12.65 9.12
N LEU A 156 -2.81 -12.55 10.38
CA LEU A 156 -3.66 -12.15 11.50
C LEU A 156 -3.82 -10.63 11.64
N SER A 157 -3.42 -9.81 10.67
CA SER A 157 -3.60 -8.35 10.79
C SER A 157 -5.08 -7.95 10.96
N CYS A 158 -5.31 -6.97 11.85
CA CYS A 158 -6.64 -6.48 12.21
C CYS A 158 -6.87 -5.03 11.72
N SER A 159 -6.24 -4.66 10.60
CA SER A 159 -6.32 -3.29 10.07
C SER A 159 -7.77 -2.90 9.70
N TRP A 160 -8.52 -3.85 9.15
CA TRP A 160 -9.91 -3.66 8.72
C TRP A 160 -10.87 -3.30 9.85
N TYR A 161 -10.63 -3.75 11.09
CA TYR A 161 -11.49 -3.42 12.23
C TYR A 161 -11.53 -1.90 12.46
N TYR A 162 -10.35 -1.28 12.47
CA TYR A 162 -10.22 0.17 12.59
C TYR A 162 -10.74 0.90 11.34
N GLN A 163 -10.76 0.25 10.17
CA GLN A 163 -11.33 0.84 8.94
C GLN A 163 -12.85 0.85 9.04
N ALA A 164 -13.43 -0.28 9.41
CA ALA A 164 -14.86 -0.50 9.53
C ALA A 164 -15.51 0.35 10.62
N THR A 165 -14.76 0.68 11.68
CA THR A 165 -15.23 1.49 12.82
C THR A 165 -14.86 2.98 12.70
N GLU A 166 -14.35 3.41 11.54
CA GLU A 166 -13.91 4.80 11.27
C GLU A 166 -12.78 5.32 12.19
N ARG A 167 -12.03 4.41 12.81
CA ARG A 167 -10.92 4.73 13.75
C ARG A 167 -9.54 4.61 13.10
N MET A 168 -9.44 4.96 11.82
CA MET A 168 -8.21 4.90 11.04
C MET A 168 -7.02 5.65 11.63
N HIS A 169 -7.30 6.72 12.38
CA HIS A 169 -6.28 7.47 13.11
C HIS A 169 -5.56 6.61 14.16
N GLN A 170 -6.28 5.76 14.91
CA GLN A 170 -5.70 4.88 15.92
C GLN A 170 -4.80 3.83 15.27
N PHE A 171 -5.25 3.22 14.18
CA PHE A 171 -4.42 2.27 13.41
C PHE A 171 -3.13 2.90 12.89
N SER A 172 -3.22 4.14 12.39
CA SER A 172 -2.05 4.90 11.94
C SER A 172 -1.06 5.15 13.07
N LEU A 173 -1.54 5.49 14.27
CA LEU A 173 -0.69 5.66 15.46
C LEU A 173 0.00 4.35 15.85
N ILE A 174 -0.73 3.23 15.86
CA ILE A 174 -0.18 1.91 16.13
C ILE A 174 0.94 1.58 15.13
N GLN A 175 0.68 1.70 13.82
CA GLN A 175 1.65 1.38 12.78
C GLN A 175 2.92 2.27 12.83
N ASN A 176 2.74 3.57 13.10
CA ASN A 176 3.86 4.49 13.27
C ASN A 176 4.66 4.15 14.53
N SER A 177 4.00 3.82 15.63
CA SER A 177 4.65 3.43 16.88
C SER A 177 5.45 2.14 16.70
N THR A 178 4.90 1.14 15.99
CA THR A 178 5.64 -0.08 15.63
C THR A 178 6.86 0.24 14.78
N SER A 179 6.72 1.12 13.78
CA SER A 179 7.84 1.50 12.90
C SER A 179 8.95 2.23 13.66
N ILE A 180 8.59 3.12 14.59
CA ILE A 180 9.52 3.80 15.48
C ILE A 180 10.22 2.80 16.42
N ALA A 181 9.46 1.89 17.04
CA ALA A 181 10.01 0.87 17.92
C ALA A 181 11.03 -0.04 17.20
N VAL A 182 10.71 -0.50 15.98
CA VAL A 182 11.64 -1.26 15.14
C VAL A 182 12.92 -0.47 14.90
N SER A 183 12.80 0.81 14.59
CA SER A 183 13.94 1.68 14.30
C SER A 183 14.84 1.86 15.51
N ILE A 184 14.23 2.06 16.69
CA ILE A 184 14.96 2.14 17.97
C ILE A 184 15.69 0.81 18.23
N CYS A 185 15.03 -0.34 18.01
CA CYS A 185 15.68 -1.64 18.15
C CYS A 185 16.88 -1.78 17.21
N TYR A 186 16.77 -1.35 15.96
CA TYR A 186 17.92 -1.32 15.05
C TYR A 186 19.05 -0.44 15.57
N LEU A 187 18.75 0.79 16.02
CA LEU A 187 19.78 1.71 16.51
C LEU A 187 20.48 1.25 17.79
N VAL A 188 19.76 0.58 18.70
CA VAL A 188 20.30 0.16 20.02
C VAL A 188 20.99 -1.19 19.94
N PHE A 189 20.38 -2.18 19.29
CA PHE A 189 20.85 -3.56 19.31
C PHE A 189 21.74 -3.92 18.14
N PHE A 190 21.71 -3.18 17.02
CA PHE A 190 22.46 -3.60 15.85
C PHE A 190 23.92 -3.15 15.90
N ARG A 191 24.80 -4.08 15.55
CA ARG A 191 26.25 -3.89 15.51
C ARG A 191 26.80 -4.43 14.18
N PRO A 192 27.92 -3.88 13.66
CA PRO A 192 28.55 -4.41 12.46
C PRO A 192 28.83 -5.92 12.57
N GLY A 193 28.46 -6.70 11.55
CA GLY A 193 28.69 -8.14 11.50
C GLY A 193 27.55 -9.01 12.05
N GLN A 194 26.41 -8.41 12.40
CA GLN A 194 25.26 -9.12 12.97
C GLN A 194 24.74 -10.29 12.11
N ALA A 195 24.12 -11.28 12.76
CA ALA A 195 23.62 -12.48 12.11
C ALA A 195 22.52 -12.18 11.06
N ALA A 196 22.47 -13.01 10.01
CA ALA A 196 21.44 -12.92 8.98
C ALA A 196 20.04 -13.15 9.58
N GLY A 197 19.04 -12.44 9.06
CA GLY A 197 17.66 -12.53 9.55
C GLY A 197 17.38 -11.81 10.88
N SER A 198 18.37 -11.17 11.51
CA SER A 198 18.13 -10.38 12.72
C SER A 198 17.17 -9.20 12.49
N ASP A 199 17.17 -8.58 11.30
CA ASP A 199 16.22 -7.53 10.93
C ASP A 199 14.79 -8.06 10.83
N LEU A 200 14.62 -9.24 10.23
CA LEU A 200 13.35 -9.95 10.16
C LEU A 200 12.88 -10.38 11.55
N LEU A 201 13.77 -10.85 12.42
CA LEU A 201 13.42 -11.28 13.77
C LEU A 201 12.85 -10.12 14.61
N VAL A 202 13.46 -8.94 14.56
CA VAL A 202 12.94 -7.74 15.22
C VAL A 202 11.57 -7.36 14.67
N MET A 203 11.41 -7.38 13.34
CA MET A 203 10.12 -7.11 12.69
C MET A 203 9.05 -8.11 13.13
N LEU A 204 9.40 -9.40 13.15
CA LEU A 204 8.52 -10.49 13.58
C LEU A 204 8.06 -10.28 15.03
N ILE A 205 8.99 -10.10 15.97
CA ILE A 205 8.67 -9.96 17.40
C ILE A 205 7.77 -8.74 17.63
N LEU A 206 8.15 -7.57 17.11
CA LEU A 206 7.37 -6.35 17.34
C LEU A 206 6.00 -6.40 16.65
N THR A 207 5.92 -6.95 15.44
CA THR A 207 4.63 -7.12 14.74
C THR A 207 3.75 -8.15 15.47
N ALA A 208 4.33 -9.23 16.00
CA ALA A 208 3.59 -10.24 16.77
C ALA A 208 3.03 -9.66 18.07
N LEU A 209 3.85 -8.92 18.83
CA LEU A 209 3.43 -8.25 20.06
C LEU A 209 2.30 -7.26 19.81
N VAL A 210 2.42 -6.44 18.76
CA VAL A 210 1.40 -5.44 18.40
C VAL A 210 0.12 -6.12 17.93
N THR A 211 0.21 -7.11 17.03
CA THR A 211 -0.97 -7.86 16.56
C THR A 211 -1.68 -8.56 17.71
N GLY A 212 -0.94 -9.20 18.62
CA GLY A 212 -1.49 -9.82 19.82
C GLY A 212 -2.17 -8.82 20.75
N ALA A 213 -1.54 -7.67 21.00
CA ALA A 213 -2.10 -6.60 21.82
C ALA A 213 -3.38 -6.00 21.21
N VAL A 214 -3.40 -5.82 19.89
CA VAL A 214 -4.58 -5.33 19.15
C VAL A 214 -5.72 -6.33 19.26
N TRP A 215 -5.49 -7.62 19.01
CA TRP A 215 -6.55 -8.63 19.16
C TRP A 215 -7.06 -8.74 20.58
N TRP A 216 -6.18 -8.66 21.58
CA TRP A 216 -6.56 -8.63 22.98
C TRP A 216 -7.43 -7.41 23.33
N HIS A 217 -7.06 -6.23 22.83
CA HIS A 217 -7.84 -5.01 22.99
C HIS A 217 -9.22 -5.12 22.34
N VAL A 218 -9.28 -5.54 21.07
CA VAL A 218 -10.54 -5.72 20.33
C VAL A 218 -11.45 -6.75 21.01
N GLN A 219 -10.89 -7.85 21.49
CA GLN A 219 -11.64 -8.88 22.21
C GLN A 219 -12.28 -8.32 23.50
N ARG A 220 -11.54 -7.50 24.26
CA ARG A 220 -12.04 -6.87 25.48
C ARG A 220 -13.08 -5.79 25.20
N GLU A 221 -12.85 -4.96 24.18
CA GLU A 221 -13.76 -3.89 23.79
C GLU A 221 -15.12 -4.46 23.33
N GLN A 222 -15.09 -5.49 22.49
CA GLN A 222 -16.30 -6.08 21.90
C GLN A 222 -16.92 -7.20 22.75
N ARG A 223 -16.24 -7.66 23.81
CA ARG A 223 -16.67 -8.76 24.70
C ARG A 223 -17.06 -10.04 23.94
N ILE A 224 -16.34 -10.36 22.86
CA ILE A 224 -16.62 -11.51 21.99
C ILE A 224 -15.61 -12.65 22.19
N ARG A 225 -16.06 -13.88 21.90
CA ARG A 225 -15.15 -15.02 21.67
C ARG A 225 -14.67 -14.98 20.22
N LEU A 226 -13.34 -15.01 20.04
CA LEU A 226 -12.68 -14.90 18.72
C LEU A 226 -12.83 -16.18 17.87
N PHE A 227 -12.84 -17.36 18.51
CA PHE A 227 -13.06 -18.61 17.79
C PHE A 227 -14.55 -18.96 17.75
N ARG A 228 -15.15 -18.92 16.56
CA ARG A 228 -16.52 -19.42 16.30
C ARG A 228 -16.60 -20.03 14.90
N PHE A 229 -16.64 -21.35 14.84
CA PHE A 229 -16.72 -22.10 13.58
C PHE A 229 -18.02 -21.85 12.80
N GLU A 230 -19.12 -21.56 13.49
CA GLU A 230 -20.43 -21.23 12.89
C GLU A 230 -20.36 -20.02 11.94
N SER A 231 -19.40 -19.12 12.17
CA SER A 231 -19.23 -17.90 11.39
C SER A 231 -18.41 -18.07 10.10
N LEU A 232 -17.85 -19.27 9.85
CA LEU A 232 -17.08 -19.58 8.63
C LEU A 232 -17.93 -19.54 7.36
N ALA A 233 -19.24 -19.82 7.45
CA ALA A 233 -20.15 -19.70 6.32
C ALA A 233 -20.27 -18.26 5.83
N LEU A 234 -20.32 -17.28 6.75
CA LEU A 234 -20.29 -15.85 6.44
C LEU A 234 -18.95 -15.45 5.83
N ALA A 235 -17.84 -15.94 6.36
CA ALA A 235 -16.53 -15.67 5.76
C ALA A 235 -16.47 -16.13 4.28
N ARG A 236 -17.06 -17.30 3.99
CA ARG A 236 -17.12 -17.84 2.62
C ARG A 236 -17.95 -17.00 1.66
N SER A 237 -19.05 -16.38 2.10
CA SER A 237 -19.82 -15.49 1.24
C SER A 237 -19.04 -14.20 0.93
N LEU A 238 -18.39 -13.61 1.94
CA LEU A 238 -17.54 -12.42 1.79
C LEU A 238 -16.37 -12.66 0.82
N LEU A 239 -15.76 -13.85 0.85
CA LEU A 239 -14.71 -14.26 -0.09
C LEU A 239 -15.14 -14.14 -1.55
N ARG A 240 -16.39 -14.50 -1.87
CA ARG A 240 -16.89 -14.52 -3.25
C ARG A 240 -17.04 -13.11 -3.81
N GLU A 241 -17.44 -12.16 -2.97
CA GLU A 241 -17.61 -10.75 -3.35
C GLU A 241 -16.25 -10.04 -3.50
N GLY A 242 -15.25 -10.40 -2.69
CA GLY A 242 -13.93 -9.73 -2.67
C GLY A 242 -13.03 -10.04 -3.86
N ARG A 243 -13.36 -11.07 -4.66
CA ARG A 243 -12.54 -11.60 -5.76
C ARG A 243 -11.98 -10.55 -6.73
N PRO A 244 -12.76 -9.60 -7.27
CA PRO A 244 -12.26 -8.64 -8.27
C PRO A 244 -11.13 -7.77 -7.69
N MET A 245 -11.34 -7.27 -6.47
CA MET A 245 -10.38 -6.41 -5.80
C MET A 245 -9.17 -7.20 -5.32
N TRP A 246 -9.36 -8.42 -4.84
CA TRP A 246 -8.27 -9.31 -4.49
C TRP A 246 -7.36 -9.58 -5.69
N CYS A 247 -7.92 -9.92 -6.85
CA CYS A 247 -7.15 -10.11 -8.08
C CYS A 247 -6.35 -8.87 -8.47
N PHE A 248 -6.96 -7.68 -8.38
CA PHE A 248 -6.26 -6.42 -8.66
C PHE A 248 -5.10 -6.18 -7.67
N ASN A 249 -5.35 -6.31 -6.36
CA ASN A 249 -4.33 -6.10 -5.33
C ASN A 249 -3.17 -7.10 -5.48
N LEU A 250 -3.46 -8.37 -5.78
CA LEU A 250 -2.47 -9.41 -6.04
C LEU A 250 -1.60 -9.05 -7.26
N CYS A 251 -2.23 -8.69 -8.38
CA CYS A 251 -1.52 -8.27 -9.59
C CYS A 251 -0.67 -7.02 -9.33
N TYR A 252 -1.22 -6.00 -8.66
CA TYR A 252 -0.50 -4.76 -8.42
C TYR A 252 0.67 -4.92 -7.43
N THR A 253 0.52 -5.78 -6.42
CA THR A 253 1.63 -6.12 -5.51
C THR A 253 2.71 -6.93 -6.24
N ALA A 254 2.33 -7.83 -7.14
CA ALA A 254 3.27 -8.50 -8.03
C ALA A 254 4.03 -7.48 -8.88
N LEU A 255 3.31 -6.56 -9.53
CA LEU A 255 3.89 -5.49 -10.34
C LEU A 255 4.93 -4.67 -9.57
N SER A 256 4.57 -4.20 -8.39
CA SER A 256 5.38 -3.24 -7.63
C SER A 256 6.56 -3.83 -6.86
N SER A 257 6.55 -5.15 -6.62
CA SER A 257 7.50 -5.80 -5.70
C SER A 257 8.21 -7.04 -6.27
N MET A 258 7.95 -7.45 -7.52
CA MET A 258 8.59 -8.65 -8.10
C MET A 258 10.10 -8.54 -8.29
N GLY A 259 10.63 -7.32 -8.41
CA GLY A 259 12.05 -7.11 -8.71
C GLY A 259 12.99 -7.70 -7.65
N LEU A 260 12.64 -7.58 -6.36
CA LEU A 260 13.49 -8.08 -5.27
C LEU A 260 13.68 -9.61 -5.30
N PRO A 261 12.60 -10.43 -5.25
CA PRO A 261 12.75 -11.88 -5.26
C PRO A 261 13.38 -12.40 -6.55
N LEU A 262 13.14 -11.75 -7.70
CA LEU A 262 13.78 -12.13 -8.96
C LEU A 262 15.27 -11.79 -9.02
N CYS A 263 15.68 -10.62 -8.52
CA CYS A 263 17.12 -10.30 -8.38
C CYS A 263 17.83 -11.27 -7.43
N TYR A 264 17.18 -11.67 -6.35
CA TYR A 264 17.72 -12.66 -5.42
C TYR A 264 17.85 -14.04 -6.09
N ALA A 265 16.79 -14.51 -6.75
CA ALA A 265 16.75 -15.87 -7.32
C ALA A 265 17.60 -16.04 -8.60
N LEU A 266 17.72 -14.99 -9.43
CA LEU A 266 18.37 -15.07 -10.75
C LEU A 266 19.80 -14.54 -10.76
N LEU A 267 20.21 -13.78 -9.75
CA LEU A 267 21.56 -13.18 -9.68
C LEU A 267 22.30 -13.66 -8.43
N SER A 268 22.10 -12.97 -7.31
CA SER A 268 22.79 -13.24 -6.05
C SER A 268 22.10 -12.57 -4.86
N ASP A 269 22.39 -13.06 -3.65
CA ASP A 269 21.95 -12.46 -2.38
C ASP A 269 22.34 -10.97 -2.28
N ARG A 270 23.57 -10.66 -2.71
CA ARG A 270 24.14 -9.31 -2.70
C ARG A 270 23.36 -8.35 -3.62
N ASP A 271 23.00 -8.82 -4.81
CA ASP A 271 22.21 -8.07 -5.79
C ASP A 271 20.78 -7.82 -5.30
N GLY A 272 20.16 -8.82 -4.66
CA GLY A 272 18.90 -8.64 -3.94
C GLY A 272 19.01 -7.59 -2.85
N GLY A 273 20.10 -7.58 -2.08
CA GLY A 273 20.40 -6.56 -1.08
C GLY A 273 20.49 -5.14 -1.64
N HIS A 274 21.18 -4.98 -2.78
CA HIS A 274 21.27 -3.72 -3.50
C HIS A 274 19.89 -3.23 -3.97
N TYR A 275 19.08 -4.11 -4.54
CA TYR A 275 17.71 -3.77 -4.95
C TYR A 275 16.84 -3.38 -3.75
N ARG A 276 16.88 -4.16 -2.65
CA ARG A 276 16.12 -3.89 -1.43
C ARG A 276 16.46 -2.53 -0.83
N ALA A 277 17.74 -2.18 -0.77
CA ALA A 277 18.18 -0.89 -0.22
C ALA A 277 17.55 0.28 -0.99
N ALA A 278 17.72 0.32 -2.32
CA ALA A 278 17.14 1.37 -3.15
C ALA A 278 15.60 1.36 -3.11
N GLY A 279 15.00 0.17 -3.17
CA GLY A 279 13.56 -0.03 -3.13
C GLY A 279 12.92 0.45 -1.82
N ALA A 280 13.57 0.24 -0.67
CA ALA A 280 13.04 0.69 0.60
C ALA A 280 13.00 2.22 0.73
N PHE A 281 14.01 2.92 0.20
CA PHE A 281 13.99 4.38 0.16
C PHE A 281 12.96 4.92 -0.83
N ALA A 282 12.79 4.26 -1.99
CA ALA A 282 11.71 4.59 -2.91
C ALA A 282 10.32 4.35 -2.28
N ALA A 283 10.16 3.29 -1.49
CA ALA A 283 8.92 3.00 -0.76
C ALA A 283 8.62 4.02 0.35
N ALA A 284 9.65 4.52 1.04
CA ALA A 284 9.48 5.59 2.03
C ALA A 284 8.93 6.87 1.38
N LEU A 285 9.43 7.24 0.20
CA LEU A 285 8.87 8.35 -0.58
C LEU A 285 7.46 8.04 -1.08
N GLN A 286 7.19 6.81 -1.52
CA GLN A 286 5.86 6.38 -1.97
C GLN A 286 4.79 6.63 -0.91
N MET A 287 5.10 6.49 0.37
CA MET A 287 4.11 6.74 1.43
C MET A 287 3.67 8.19 1.46
N PHE A 288 4.58 9.15 1.31
CA PHE A 288 4.24 10.57 1.20
C PHE A 288 3.37 10.84 -0.05
N LEU A 289 3.75 10.21 -1.16
CA LEU A 289 3.06 10.29 -2.43
C LEU A 289 1.63 9.75 -2.38
N VAL A 290 1.38 8.67 -1.63
CA VAL A 290 0.01 8.12 -1.42
C VAL A 290 -0.90 9.12 -0.72
N TYR A 291 -0.39 9.96 0.19
CA TYR A 291 -1.21 11.02 0.81
C TYR A 291 -1.70 12.05 -0.19
N LEU A 292 -0.87 12.44 -1.16
CA LEU A 292 -1.28 13.34 -2.24
C LEU A 292 -2.41 12.72 -3.05
N SER A 293 -2.32 11.42 -3.34
CA SER A 293 -3.41 10.68 -3.96
C SER A 293 -4.67 10.77 -3.09
N LEU A 294 -4.62 10.43 -1.80
CA LEU A 294 -5.81 10.45 -0.93
C LEU A 294 -6.52 11.81 -0.89
N MET A 295 -5.78 12.92 -0.98
CA MET A 295 -6.39 14.27 -1.09
C MET A 295 -7.12 14.50 -2.41
N LEU A 296 -6.61 13.92 -3.47
CA LEU A 296 -7.09 14.10 -4.82
C LEU A 296 -8.35 13.26 -5.09
N TYR A 297 -8.49 12.11 -4.42
CA TYR A 297 -9.61 11.18 -4.61
C TYR A 297 -10.99 11.86 -4.48
N PRO A 298 -11.34 12.56 -3.38
CA PRO A 298 -12.65 13.20 -3.25
C PRO A 298 -12.91 14.25 -4.34
N ARG A 299 -11.85 14.93 -4.81
CA ARG A 299 -11.95 15.93 -5.89
C ARG A 299 -12.24 15.27 -7.23
N VAL A 300 -11.58 14.14 -7.52
CA VAL A 300 -11.84 13.33 -8.73
C VAL A 300 -13.30 12.89 -8.75
N VAL A 301 -13.82 12.37 -7.62
CA VAL A 301 -15.23 11.98 -7.51
C VAL A 301 -16.16 13.18 -7.73
N ALA A 302 -15.88 14.33 -7.09
CA ALA A 302 -16.69 15.54 -7.23
C ALA A 302 -16.67 16.12 -8.64
N TRP A 303 -15.54 16.08 -9.35
CA TRP A 303 -15.45 16.57 -10.73
C TRP A 303 -16.29 15.75 -11.70
N ARG A 304 -16.47 14.45 -11.40
CA ARG A 304 -17.30 13.56 -12.23
C ARG A 304 -18.78 13.95 -12.20
N THR A 305 -19.27 14.55 -11.12
CA THR A 305 -20.67 14.99 -10.98
C THR A 305 -20.85 16.47 -11.31
N SER A 306 -19.93 17.34 -10.89
CA SER A 306 -20.07 18.80 -11.00
C SER A 306 -19.61 19.39 -12.34
N ALA A 307 -18.69 18.73 -13.06
CA ALA A 307 -18.12 19.26 -14.30
C ALA A 307 -17.74 18.13 -15.26
N PRO A 308 -18.72 17.36 -15.79
CA PRO A 308 -18.47 16.19 -16.62
C PRO A 308 -17.65 16.51 -17.88
N GLU A 309 -17.90 17.64 -18.54
CA GLU A 309 -17.17 18.05 -19.75
C GLU A 309 -15.68 18.34 -19.49
N GLN A 310 -15.34 18.88 -18.33
CA GLN A 310 -13.96 19.21 -17.96
C GLN A 310 -13.25 18.05 -17.25
N PHE A 311 -13.98 16.99 -16.89
CA PHE A 311 -13.45 15.88 -16.09
C PHE A 311 -12.21 15.25 -16.73
N ARG A 312 -12.28 14.92 -18.03
CA ARG A 312 -11.16 14.33 -18.78
C ARG A 312 -9.93 15.23 -18.78
N THR A 313 -10.12 16.52 -19.08
CA THR A 313 -9.02 17.50 -19.12
C THR A 313 -8.36 17.65 -17.74
N ARG A 314 -9.15 17.71 -16.66
CA ARG A 314 -8.61 17.79 -15.29
C ARG A 314 -7.80 16.56 -14.91
N ILE A 315 -8.26 15.36 -15.26
CA ILE A 315 -7.52 14.12 -15.02
C ILE A 315 -6.18 14.12 -15.78
N HIS A 316 -6.19 14.47 -17.07
CA HIS A 316 -4.97 14.54 -17.87
C HIS A 316 -3.97 15.59 -17.34
N LEU A 317 -4.45 16.77 -16.93
CA LEU A 317 -3.60 17.82 -16.34
C LEU A 317 -2.94 17.35 -15.04
N VAL A 318 -3.69 16.66 -14.18
CA VAL A 318 -3.15 16.11 -12.94
C VAL A 318 -2.11 15.03 -13.21
N VAL A 319 -2.40 14.10 -14.13
CA VAL A 319 -1.45 13.07 -14.56
C VAL A 319 -0.18 13.70 -15.12
N ALA A 320 -0.29 14.68 -16.01
CA ALA A 320 0.85 15.39 -16.58
C ALA A 320 1.66 16.12 -15.50
N GLY A 321 1.00 16.78 -14.54
CA GLY A 321 1.65 17.45 -13.41
C GLY A 321 2.43 16.48 -12.53
N VAL A 322 1.84 15.33 -12.17
CA VAL A 322 2.51 14.30 -11.37
C VAL A 322 3.74 13.74 -12.10
N LEU A 323 3.63 13.48 -13.41
CA LEU A 323 4.75 13.00 -14.22
C LEU A 323 5.85 14.05 -14.37
N ALA A 324 5.49 15.33 -14.55
CA ALA A 324 6.45 16.42 -14.63
C ALA A 324 7.23 16.58 -13.32
N VAL A 325 6.55 16.56 -12.17
CA VAL A 325 7.21 16.56 -10.85
C VAL A 325 8.10 15.32 -10.70
N GLY A 326 7.61 14.15 -11.09
CA GLY A 326 8.39 12.91 -11.08
C GLY A 326 9.67 12.99 -11.92
N LEU A 327 9.62 13.64 -13.08
CA LEU A 327 10.79 13.86 -13.94
C LEU A 327 11.81 14.82 -13.31
N VAL A 328 11.34 15.89 -12.65
CA VAL A 328 12.22 16.82 -11.91
C VAL A 328 12.90 16.10 -10.75
N VAL A 329 12.15 15.30 -9.99
CA VAL A 329 12.71 14.51 -8.88
C VAL A 329 13.68 13.45 -9.40
N PHE A 330 13.37 12.79 -10.52
CA PHE A 330 14.27 11.85 -11.18
C PHE A 330 15.59 12.52 -11.56
N ALA A 331 15.54 13.69 -12.22
CA ALA A 331 16.73 14.43 -12.60
C ALA A 331 17.56 14.84 -11.37
N GLY A 332 16.92 15.39 -10.34
CA GLY A 332 17.60 15.76 -9.09
C GLY A 332 18.26 14.57 -8.39
N LEU A 333 17.57 13.43 -8.30
CA LEU A 333 18.13 12.20 -7.74
C LEU A 333 19.21 11.60 -8.63
N TRP A 334 19.12 11.73 -9.96
CA TRP A 334 20.13 11.22 -10.86
C TRP A 334 21.50 11.83 -10.55
N PHE A 335 21.58 13.13 -10.29
CA PHE A 335 22.83 13.80 -9.92
C PHE A 335 23.24 13.55 -8.46
N THR A 336 22.27 13.41 -7.55
CA THR A 336 22.53 13.25 -6.09
C THR A 336 22.54 11.79 -5.60
N ARG A 337 22.39 10.79 -6.49
CA ARG A 337 22.26 9.37 -6.12
C ARG A 337 23.42 8.82 -5.30
N MET A 338 24.66 9.18 -5.65
CA MET A 338 25.87 8.68 -5.00
C MET A 338 25.98 9.17 -3.54
N PRO A 339 25.91 10.49 -3.25
CA PRO A 339 25.97 10.97 -1.88
C PRO A 339 24.79 10.46 -1.04
N ILE A 340 23.59 10.37 -1.62
CA ILE A 340 22.40 9.84 -0.93
C ILE A 340 22.62 8.38 -0.52
N MET A 341 23.02 7.49 -1.45
CA MET A 341 23.23 6.08 -1.09
C MET A 341 24.40 5.89 -0.13
N ARG A 342 25.45 6.72 -0.22
CA ARG A 342 26.54 6.71 0.76
C ARG A 342 26.07 7.10 2.15
N LEU A 343 25.19 8.10 2.26
CA LEU A 343 24.58 8.56 3.51
C LEU A 343 23.56 7.56 4.07
N LEU A 344 22.96 6.73 3.23
CA LEU A 344 21.91 5.81 3.65
C LEU A 344 22.44 4.40 3.92
N GLY A 345 23.05 3.75 2.94
CA GLY A 345 23.55 2.38 3.07
C GLY A 345 25.05 2.28 3.39
N GLY A 346 25.83 3.34 3.15
CA GLY A 346 27.30 3.29 3.25
C GLY A 346 27.97 2.87 1.94
N ARG A 347 29.28 2.54 2.00
CA ARG A 347 30.09 2.24 0.81
C ARG A 347 29.64 0.97 0.10
N ASP A 348 29.22 -0.03 0.86
CA ASP A 348 28.82 -1.34 0.31
C ASP A 348 27.58 -1.25 -0.58
N PHE A 349 26.74 -0.22 -0.41
CA PHE A 349 25.51 -0.03 -1.18
C PHE A 349 25.64 0.99 -2.33
N LEU A 350 26.85 1.46 -2.64
CA LEU A 350 27.05 2.40 -3.76
C LEU A 350 26.65 1.78 -5.12
N ALA A 351 26.78 0.46 -5.28
CA ALA A 351 26.32 -0.25 -6.47
C ALA A 351 24.81 -0.10 -6.73
N ALA A 352 24.02 0.18 -5.68
CA ALA A 352 22.58 0.41 -5.76
C ALA A 352 22.20 1.86 -6.12
N ALA A 353 23.14 2.81 -6.13
CA ALA A 353 22.89 4.22 -6.48
C ALA A 353 22.15 4.46 -7.80
N PRO A 354 22.46 3.80 -8.93
CA PRO A 354 21.71 4.01 -10.17
C PRO A 354 20.27 3.51 -10.12
N LEU A 355 19.89 2.65 -9.17
CA LEU A 355 18.54 2.09 -9.04
C LEU A 355 17.58 3.11 -8.43
N LEU A 356 18.05 3.92 -7.48
CA LEU A 356 17.21 4.82 -6.68
C LEU A 356 16.40 5.81 -7.51
N PRO A 357 16.98 6.58 -8.46
CA PRO A 357 16.21 7.53 -9.26
C PRO A 357 15.11 6.84 -10.07
N VAL A 358 15.43 5.70 -10.70
CA VAL A 358 14.51 4.95 -11.56
C VAL A 358 13.34 4.38 -10.76
N LEU A 359 13.62 3.79 -9.61
CA LEU A 359 12.57 3.27 -8.72
C LEU A 359 11.66 4.39 -8.21
N VAL A 360 12.23 5.55 -7.86
CA VAL A 360 11.46 6.73 -7.46
C VAL A 360 10.59 7.25 -8.60
N ALA A 361 11.12 7.36 -9.82
CA ALA A 361 10.33 7.74 -10.99
C ALA A 361 9.14 6.78 -11.19
N GLY A 362 9.37 5.47 -11.05
CA GLY A 362 8.30 4.46 -11.06
C GLY A 362 7.20 4.74 -10.04
N LYS A 363 7.52 5.23 -8.83
CA LYS A 363 6.51 5.60 -7.82
C LYS A 363 5.65 6.80 -8.22
N PHE A 364 6.21 7.78 -8.95
CA PHE A 364 5.40 8.88 -9.51
C PHE A 364 4.47 8.39 -10.62
N VAL A 365 4.95 7.49 -11.48
CA VAL A 365 4.11 6.85 -12.50
C VAL A 365 2.99 6.03 -11.85
N ALA A 366 3.27 5.33 -10.74
CA ALA A 366 2.29 4.59 -9.96
C ALA A 366 1.17 5.48 -9.38
N ILE A 367 1.49 6.71 -8.94
CA ILE A 367 0.44 7.67 -8.55
C ILE A 367 -0.42 8.04 -9.75
N ALA A 368 0.22 8.36 -10.88
CA ALA A 368 -0.49 8.75 -12.08
C ALA A 368 -1.45 7.64 -12.53
N SER A 369 -1.03 6.37 -12.49
CA SER A 369 -1.91 5.22 -12.77
C SER A 369 -3.04 5.11 -11.73
N GLY A 370 -2.73 5.31 -10.45
CA GLY A 370 -3.72 5.35 -9.36
C GLY A 370 -4.84 6.38 -9.57
N VAL A 371 -4.51 7.59 -10.03
CA VAL A 371 -5.51 8.64 -10.33
C VAL A 371 -6.48 8.18 -11.43
N VAL A 372 -5.96 7.55 -12.48
CA VAL A 372 -6.78 7.03 -13.59
C VAL A 372 -7.62 5.84 -13.14
N ILE A 373 -7.06 4.94 -12.31
CA ILE A 373 -7.77 3.80 -11.74
C ILE A 373 -8.96 4.28 -10.90
N TRP A 374 -8.79 5.33 -10.09
CA TRP A 374 -9.91 5.90 -9.33
C TRP A 374 -10.95 6.56 -10.22
N ALA A 375 -10.55 7.20 -11.31
CA ALA A 375 -11.49 7.71 -12.30
C ALA A 375 -12.32 6.57 -12.93
N LEU A 376 -11.70 5.41 -13.22
CA LEU A 376 -12.39 4.21 -13.69
C LEU A 376 -13.33 3.61 -12.63
N LEU A 377 -12.87 3.56 -11.37
CA LEU A 377 -13.66 3.04 -10.24
C LEU A 377 -14.88 3.91 -9.96
N ALA A 378 -14.75 5.24 -10.06
CA ALA A 378 -15.88 6.17 -9.99
C ALA A 378 -16.92 5.92 -11.11
N GLY A 379 -16.54 5.23 -12.18
CA GLY A 379 -17.43 4.74 -13.23
C GLY A 379 -18.08 3.37 -12.96
N LYS A 380 -17.97 2.82 -11.74
CA LYS A 380 -18.46 1.48 -11.34
C LYS A 380 -17.86 0.32 -12.15
N ARG A 381 -16.59 0.44 -12.57
CA ARG A 381 -15.89 -0.56 -13.38
C ARG A 381 -14.78 -1.27 -12.60
N ASP A 382 -15.14 -1.96 -11.54
CA ASP A 382 -14.20 -2.60 -10.60
C ASP A 382 -13.24 -3.59 -11.28
N TRP A 383 -13.72 -4.32 -12.30
CA TRP A 383 -12.90 -5.26 -13.07
C TRP A 383 -11.96 -4.59 -14.08
N ALA A 384 -12.18 -3.32 -14.46
CA ALA A 384 -11.34 -2.67 -15.46
C ALA A 384 -9.90 -2.50 -14.97
N ALA A 385 -9.71 -2.19 -13.68
CA ALA A 385 -8.39 -2.07 -13.07
C ALA A 385 -7.63 -3.41 -13.10
N ALA A 386 -8.30 -4.51 -12.71
CA ALA A 386 -7.72 -5.85 -12.75
C ALA A 386 -7.33 -6.27 -14.19
N ARG A 387 -8.19 -5.99 -15.18
CA ARG A 387 -7.92 -6.31 -16.60
C ARG A 387 -6.78 -5.49 -17.20
N CYS A 388 -6.54 -4.28 -16.72
CA CYS A 388 -5.38 -3.49 -17.15
C CYS A 388 -4.08 -4.00 -16.51
N CYS A 389 -4.14 -4.46 -15.26
CA CYS A 389 -2.95 -4.88 -14.51
C CYS A 389 -2.46 -6.29 -14.87
N ALA A 390 -3.37 -7.25 -15.05
CA ALA A 390 -2.98 -8.65 -15.28
C ALA A 390 -2.04 -8.87 -16.49
N PRO A 391 -2.28 -8.28 -17.69
CA PRO A 391 -1.38 -8.42 -18.84
C PRO A 391 0.02 -7.84 -18.58
N VAL A 392 0.08 -6.71 -17.85
CA VAL A 392 1.35 -6.05 -17.49
C VAL A 392 2.18 -6.93 -16.58
N VAL A 393 1.54 -7.58 -15.60
CA VAL A 393 2.23 -8.48 -14.67
C VAL A 393 2.75 -9.72 -15.39
N ILE A 394 1.94 -10.34 -16.23
CA ILE A 394 2.34 -11.56 -16.97
C ILE A 394 3.49 -11.25 -17.94
N GLY A 395 3.33 -10.21 -18.78
CA GLY A 395 4.38 -9.80 -19.71
C GLY A 395 5.63 -9.29 -18.99
N GLY A 396 5.44 -8.54 -17.90
CA GLY A 396 6.52 -8.03 -17.08
C GLY A 396 7.30 -9.12 -16.36
N PHE A 397 6.64 -10.16 -15.86
CA PHE A 397 7.33 -11.31 -15.27
C PHE A 397 8.21 -12.03 -16.29
N ALA A 398 7.71 -12.28 -17.50
CA ALA A 398 8.49 -12.90 -18.58
C ALA A 398 9.70 -12.04 -18.97
N LEU A 399 9.51 -10.73 -19.09
CA LEU A 399 10.60 -9.79 -19.39
C LEU A 399 11.63 -9.72 -18.27
N ASN A 400 11.21 -9.71 -17.01
CA ASN A 400 12.14 -9.73 -15.87
C ASN A 400 12.93 -11.05 -15.83
N TRP A 401 12.25 -12.18 -16.05
CA TRP A 401 12.91 -13.49 -16.09
C TRP A 401 14.01 -13.56 -17.15
N TRP A 402 13.80 -12.93 -18.31
CA TRP A 402 14.76 -12.95 -19.41
C TRP A 402 15.86 -11.87 -19.28
N LEU A 403 15.50 -10.63 -18.92
CA LEU A 403 16.43 -9.49 -18.96
C LEU A 403 17.26 -9.33 -17.69
N ILE A 404 16.79 -9.81 -16.52
CA ILE A 404 17.55 -9.72 -15.27
C ILE A 404 18.87 -10.48 -15.37
N PRO A 405 18.93 -11.75 -15.84
CA PRO A 405 20.20 -12.46 -16.02
C PRO A 405 21.18 -11.77 -16.97
N LEU A 406 20.67 -11.04 -17.97
CA LEU A 406 21.48 -10.40 -19.02
C LEU A 406 22.05 -9.04 -18.59
N TYR A 407 21.27 -8.24 -17.86
CA TYR A 407 21.58 -6.84 -17.56
C TYR A 407 21.65 -6.52 -16.07
N GLY A 408 21.49 -7.54 -15.20
CA GLY A 408 21.59 -7.44 -13.76
C GLY A 408 20.48 -6.60 -13.10
N VAL A 409 20.78 -6.10 -11.90
CA VAL A 409 19.82 -5.36 -11.05
C VAL A 409 19.29 -4.08 -11.70
N ARG A 410 20.05 -3.48 -12.62
CA ARG A 410 19.62 -2.29 -13.36
C ARG A 410 18.40 -2.57 -14.23
N ALA A 411 18.33 -3.74 -14.87
CA ALA A 411 17.16 -4.13 -15.65
C ALA A 411 15.92 -4.27 -14.77
N ALA A 412 16.03 -4.86 -13.58
CA ALA A 412 14.90 -4.96 -12.67
C ALA A 412 14.30 -3.59 -12.30
N ALA A 413 15.14 -2.58 -12.04
CA ALA A 413 14.66 -1.23 -11.73
C ALA A 413 13.96 -0.56 -12.92
N TRP A 414 14.55 -0.65 -14.12
CA TRP A 414 13.94 -0.11 -15.34
C TRP A 414 12.66 -0.84 -15.74
N LEU A 415 12.62 -2.16 -15.59
CA LEU A 415 11.43 -2.95 -15.84
C LEU A 415 10.32 -2.61 -14.85
N ASN A 416 10.62 -2.43 -13.57
CA ASN A 416 9.63 -1.96 -12.61
C ASN A 416 9.01 -0.61 -13.04
N CYS A 417 9.84 0.37 -13.43
CA CYS A 417 9.34 1.65 -13.95
C CYS A 417 8.56 1.49 -15.27
N GLY A 418 9.03 0.64 -16.17
CA GLY A 418 8.38 0.34 -17.45
C GLY A 418 7.03 -0.34 -17.29
N MET A 419 6.89 -1.24 -16.31
CA MET A 419 5.62 -1.88 -15.96
C MET A 419 4.61 -0.88 -15.39
N GLU A 420 5.04 0.02 -14.51
CA GLU A 420 4.17 1.12 -14.03
C GLU A 420 3.70 2.01 -15.19
N LEU A 421 4.59 2.30 -16.15
CA LEU A 421 4.24 3.08 -17.34
C LEU A 421 3.27 2.31 -18.25
N ALA A 422 3.50 1.02 -18.47
CA ALA A 422 2.59 0.17 -19.23
C ALA A 422 1.20 0.12 -18.59
N LEU A 423 1.12 -0.01 -17.25
CA LEU A 423 -0.13 0.06 -16.51
C LEU A 423 -0.83 1.41 -16.72
N LEU A 424 -0.11 2.52 -16.61
CA LEU A 424 -0.65 3.85 -16.87
C LEU A 424 -1.24 3.97 -18.29
N VAL A 425 -0.51 3.49 -19.31
CA VAL A 425 -0.97 3.51 -20.70
C VAL A 425 -2.24 2.68 -20.89
N PHE A 426 -2.30 1.46 -20.34
CA PHE A 426 -3.50 0.63 -20.41
C PHE A 426 -4.68 1.26 -19.69
N CYS A 427 -4.47 1.85 -18.51
CA CYS A 427 -5.51 2.55 -17.77
C CYS A 427 -6.01 3.78 -18.52
N LEU A 428 -5.13 4.59 -19.12
CA LEU A 428 -5.51 5.74 -19.94
C LEU A 428 -6.29 5.31 -21.20
N ALA A 429 -5.87 4.25 -21.88
CA ALA A 429 -6.58 3.71 -23.02
C ALA A 429 -7.99 3.21 -22.63
N ALA A 430 -8.11 2.50 -21.51
CA ALA A 430 -9.40 2.07 -20.97
C ALA A 430 -10.29 3.26 -20.59
N PHE A 431 -9.70 4.30 -20.01
CA PHE A 431 -10.40 5.54 -19.63
C PHE A 431 -10.94 6.27 -20.86
N VAL A 432 -10.11 6.51 -21.89
CA VAL A 432 -10.54 7.17 -23.13
C VAL A 432 -11.64 6.37 -23.84
N ARG A 433 -11.52 5.04 -23.91
CA ARG A 433 -12.60 4.18 -24.46
C ARG A 433 -13.89 4.33 -23.66
N SER A 434 -13.79 4.39 -22.32
CA SER A 434 -14.96 4.51 -21.46
C SER A 434 -15.72 5.83 -21.66
N GLU A 435 -15.01 6.93 -21.82
CA GLU A 435 -15.62 8.24 -22.06
C GLU A 435 -16.24 8.33 -23.46
N ARG A 436 -15.61 7.70 -24.47
CA ARG A 436 -16.14 7.68 -25.84
C ARG A 436 -17.47 6.93 -25.96
N HIS A 437 -17.66 5.81 -25.27
CA HIS A 437 -18.94 5.10 -25.27
C HIS A 437 -20.06 5.93 -24.64
N ARG A 438 -19.75 6.75 -23.63
CA ARG A 438 -20.73 7.60 -22.96
C ARG A 438 -21.20 8.76 -23.84
N THR A 439 -20.33 9.31 -24.67
CA THR A 439 -20.69 10.38 -25.63
C THR A 439 -21.53 9.86 -26.81
N VAL A 440 -21.64 8.54 -26.98
CA VAL A 440 -22.45 7.90 -28.03
C VAL A 440 -23.81 7.45 -27.49
N GLU A 441 -23.92 7.20 -26.17
CA GLU A 441 -25.18 6.86 -25.49
C GLU A 441 -25.97 8.08 -25.00
N GLN A 442 -25.33 9.26 -24.89
CA GLN A 442 -25.96 10.56 -24.69
C GLN A 442 -26.28 11.20 -26.03
#